data_AF-X0SYD0-F1
#
_entry.id   AF-X0SYD0-F1
#
_cell.length_a   1.000
_cell.length_b   1.000
_cell.length_c   1.000
_cell.angle_alpha   90.00
_cell.angle_beta   90.00
_cell.angle_gamma   90.00
#
_symmetry.space_group_name_H-M   'P 1'
#
loop_
_entity.id
_entity.type
_entity.pdbx_description
1 polymer ?
#
loop_
_entity_poly.entity_id
_entity_poly.type
_entity_poly.pdbx_seq_one_letter_code
_entity_poly.pdbx_strand_id
1 'polypeptide(L)'
;MTLTELKEYLDDYYGLDISAKCRKANYVRARCMYYELSKYVNSWNSLETIGAVVNRDHATVLHGYKIFDNYFKSDESFRITYDNLFARLESFFSSVIEIKVIERKELQDLKTYYTDKIKIMQNRINELENAKHNQKSNIDDFKPLFLLNDSDILQFKETRLKPYLKMIKTRKKPKVIKNVSGAYLR
;
A
#
# COMPACT_ATOMS: atom_id res chain seq x y z
N MET A 1 11.41 -16.69 11.21
CA MET A 1 12.20 -17.50 12.14
C MET A 1 13.33 -16.67 12.71
N THR A 2 13.39 -16.51 14.04
CA THR A 2 14.50 -15.92 14.78
C THR A 2 15.43 -17.02 15.33
N LEU A 3 16.59 -16.66 15.88
CA LEU A 3 17.49 -17.64 16.53
C LEU A 3 16.83 -18.33 17.72
N THR A 4 16.03 -17.61 18.49
CA THR A 4 15.28 -18.16 19.62
C THR A 4 14.23 -19.16 19.14
N GLU A 5 13.48 -18.83 18.09
CA GLU A 5 12.50 -19.73 17.48
C GLU A 5 13.17 -21.00 16.91
N LEU A 6 14.36 -20.87 16.31
CA LEU A 6 15.13 -22.02 15.84
C LEU A 6 15.59 -22.91 17.01
N LYS A 7 16.05 -22.31 18.11
CA LYS A 7 16.41 -23.04 19.33
C LYS A 7 15.21 -23.83 19.84
N GLU A 8 14.07 -23.18 20.05
CA GLU A 8 12.85 -23.83 20.55
C GLU A 8 12.42 -24.99 19.65
N TYR A 9 12.45 -24.79 18.33
CA TYR A 9 12.16 -25.85 17.37
C TYR A 9 13.09 -27.07 17.50
N LEU A 10 14.39 -26.85 17.72
CA LEU A 10 15.35 -27.94 17.91
C LEU A 10 15.22 -28.59 19.29
N ASP A 11 14.93 -27.81 20.33
CA ASP A 11 14.68 -28.34 21.66
C ASP A 11 13.49 -29.31 21.66
N ASP A 12 12.40 -28.94 20.97
CA ASP A 12 11.23 -29.80 20.78
C ASP A 12 11.55 -31.04 19.94
N TYR A 13 12.32 -30.87 18.85
CA TYR A 13 12.71 -31.98 17.97
C TYR A 13 13.56 -33.04 18.71
N TYR A 14 14.48 -32.61 19.56
CA TYR A 14 15.38 -33.51 20.30
C TYR A 14 14.89 -33.87 21.71
N GLY A 15 13.83 -33.22 22.21
CA GLY A 15 13.32 -33.39 23.57
C GLY A 15 14.33 -33.00 24.65
N LEU A 16 15.14 -31.97 24.41
CA LEU A 16 16.18 -31.50 25.33
C LEU A 16 16.35 -29.98 25.23
N ASP A 17 16.93 -29.34 26.26
CA ASP A 17 17.34 -27.93 26.17
C ASP A 17 18.82 -27.85 25.74
N ILE A 18 19.06 -27.34 24.53
CA ILE A 18 20.43 -27.18 24.00
C ILE A 18 21.26 -26.15 24.80
N SER A 19 20.63 -25.29 25.61
CA SER A 19 21.33 -24.32 26.48
C SER A 19 21.94 -24.99 27.71
N ALA A 20 21.34 -26.10 28.16
CA ALA A 20 21.75 -26.82 29.35
C ALA A 20 23.24 -27.17 29.29
N LYS A 21 23.96 -27.01 30.40
CA LYS A 21 25.40 -27.29 30.50
C LYS A 21 25.65 -28.81 30.52
N CYS A 22 25.40 -29.47 29.40
CA CYS A 22 25.52 -30.90 29.21
C CYS A 22 26.45 -31.21 28.02
N ARG A 23 27.33 -32.19 28.22
CA ARG A 23 28.30 -32.64 27.20
C ARG A 23 27.98 -34.03 26.65
N LYS A 24 26.81 -34.60 26.98
CA LYS A 24 26.35 -35.86 26.36
C LYS A 24 26.27 -35.67 24.84
N ALA A 25 26.53 -36.75 24.10
CA ALA A 25 26.67 -36.70 22.63
C ALA A 25 25.44 -36.09 21.94
N ASN A 26 24.23 -36.40 22.39
CA ASN A 26 22.98 -35.84 21.86
C ASN A 26 22.89 -34.32 22.03
N TYR A 27 23.26 -33.77 23.19
CA TYR A 27 23.30 -32.32 23.42
C TYR A 27 24.36 -31.62 22.55
N VAL A 28 25.51 -32.26 22.36
CA VAL A 28 26.57 -31.70 21.49
C VAL A 28 26.09 -31.69 20.04
N ARG A 29 25.49 -32.78 19.57
CA ARG A 29 24.94 -32.91 18.22
C ARG A 29 23.84 -31.88 17.94
N ALA A 30 22.86 -31.78 18.83
CA ALA A 30 21.78 -30.80 18.70
C ALA A 30 22.32 -29.35 18.65
N ARG A 31 23.32 -29.02 19.49
CA ARG A 31 23.99 -27.72 19.42
C ARG A 31 24.73 -27.49 18.10
N CYS A 32 25.40 -28.50 17.56
CA CYS A 32 26.07 -28.38 16.26
C CYS A 32 25.07 -28.11 15.13
N MET A 33 23.92 -28.81 15.13
CA MET A 33 22.83 -28.53 14.19
C MET A 33 22.33 -27.10 14.32
N TYR A 34 22.10 -26.64 15.56
CA TYR A 34 21.66 -25.28 15.83
C TYR A 34 22.63 -24.24 15.27
N TYR A 35 23.94 -24.40 15.47
CA TYR A 35 24.93 -23.45 14.97
C TYR A 35 24.96 -23.37 13.44
N GLU A 36 24.86 -24.50 12.76
CA GLU A 36 24.84 -24.56 11.28
C GLU A 36 23.56 -23.92 10.73
N LEU A 37 22.39 -24.35 11.24
CA LEU A 37 21.10 -23.83 10.80
C LEU A 37 20.91 -22.35 11.15
N SER A 38 21.55 -21.86 12.21
CA SER A 38 21.53 -20.43 12.58
C SER A 38 22.09 -19.52 11.49
N LYS A 39 23.09 -20.00 10.73
CA LYS A 39 23.66 -19.27 9.59
C LYS A 39 22.76 -19.25 8.37
N TYR A 40 21.94 -20.29 8.21
CA TYR A 40 20.91 -20.30 7.19
C TYR A 40 19.77 -19.33 7.52
N VAL A 41 19.29 -19.33 8.78
CA VAL A 41 18.22 -18.43 9.24
C VAL A 41 18.62 -16.96 9.05
N ASN A 42 19.85 -16.61 9.41
CA ASN A 42 20.41 -15.30 9.09
C ASN A 42 21.95 -15.36 9.09
N SER A 43 22.53 -15.19 7.90
CA SER A 43 23.96 -15.28 7.65
C SER A 43 24.79 -14.20 8.37
N TRP A 44 24.17 -13.06 8.69
CA TRP A 44 24.79 -11.90 9.32
C TRP A 44 24.97 -12.05 10.85
N ASN A 45 24.35 -13.05 11.47
CA ASN A 45 24.50 -13.26 12.90
C ASN A 45 25.96 -13.54 13.27
N SER A 46 26.47 -12.82 14.27
CA SER A 46 27.80 -13.07 14.80
C SER A 46 27.84 -14.38 15.59
N LEU A 47 29.03 -14.97 15.73
CA LEU A 47 29.21 -16.18 16.54
C LEU A 47 28.85 -15.95 18.01
N GLU A 48 29.08 -14.74 18.50
CA GLU A 48 28.70 -14.32 19.85
C GLU A 48 27.18 -14.30 20.01
N THR A 49 26.46 -13.73 19.04
CA THR A 49 24.99 -13.69 19.04
C THR A 49 24.39 -15.10 19.02
N ILE A 50 24.93 -15.99 18.17
CA ILE A 50 24.47 -17.38 18.08
C ILE A 50 24.71 -18.12 19.40
N GLY A 51 25.91 -17.99 19.96
CA GLY A 51 26.30 -18.63 21.21
C GLY A 51 25.49 -18.14 22.41
N ALA A 52 25.22 -16.83 22.48
CA ALA A 52 24.48 -16.21 23.58
C ALA A 52 23.09 -16.84 23.79
N VAL A 53 22.37 -17.13 22.69
CA VAL A 53 21.03 -17.76 22.74
C VAL A 53 21.05 -19.13 23.41
N VAL A 54 22.15 -19.87 23.31
CA VAL A 54 22.31 -21.20 23.92
C VAL A 54 23.30 -21.20 25.08
N ASN A 55 23.55 -20.02 25.67
CA ASN A 55 24.44 -19.82 26.82
C ASN A 55 25.86 -20.38 26.58
N ARG A 56 26.47 -20.07 25.43
CA ARG A 56 27.83 -20.47 25.04
C ARG A 56 28.63 -19.30 24.48
N ASP A 57 29.94 -19.39 24.63
CA ASP A 57 30.87 -18.43 24.03
C ASP A 57 31.02 -18.68 22.52
N HIS A 58 31.51 -17.65 21.81
CA HIS A 58 31.74 -17.69 20.37
C HIS A 58 32.78 -18.75 19.95
N ALA A 59 33.76 -19.09 20.80
CA ALA A 59 34.76 -20.10 20.50
C ALA A 59 34.15 -21.52 20.55
N THR A 60 33.17 -21.75 21.43
CA THR A 60 32.36 -22.97 21.46
C THR A 60 31.53 -23.11 20.19
N VAL A 61 30.97 -22.01 19.66
CA VAL A 61 30.26 -22.02 18.38
C VAL A 61 31.22 -22.37 17.24
N LEU A 62 32.40 -21.72 17.20
CA LEU A 62 33.44 -22.00 16.21
C LEU A 62 33.90 -23.46 16.24
N HIS A 63 34.06 -24.02 17.44
CA HIS A 63 34.39 -25.43 17.61
C HIS A 63 33.24 -26.35 17.14
N GLY A 64 31.99 -25.96 17.41
CA GLY A 64 30.80 -26.65 16.94
C GLY A 64 30.74 -26.80 15.42
N TYR A 65 31.15 -25.78 14.65
CA TYR A 65 31.23 -25.89 13.18
C TYR A 65 32.23 -26.93 12.70
N LYS A 66 33.40 -27.02 13.35
CA LYS A 66 34.41 -28.04 13.02
C LYS A 66 33.89 -29.44 13.34
N ILE A 67 33.19 -29.59 14.47
CA ILE A 67 32.55 -30.85 14.84
C ILE A 67 31.43 -31.21 13.85
N PHE A 68 30.63 -30.24 13.43
CA PHE A 68 29.56 -30.41 12.47
C PHE A 68 30.10 -31.01 11.16
N ASP A 69 31.14 -30.41 10.59
CA ASP A 69 31.77 -30.89 9.34
C ASP A 69 32.25 -32.34 9.47
N ASN A 70 32.86 -32.69 10.60
CA ASN A 70 33.26 -34.06 10.87
C ASN A 70 32.05 -35.00 10.90
N TYR A 71 31.00 -34.67 11.68
CA TYR A 71 29.80 -35.51 11.77
C TYR A 71 29.08 -35.63 10.42
N PHE A 72 28.97 -34.54 9.66
CA PHE A 72 28.30 -34.53 8.37
C PHE A 72 28.99 -35.44 7.35
N LYS A 73 30.33 -35.52 7.41
CA LYS A 73 31.13 -36.40 6.55
C LYS A 73 31.11 -37.86 7.01
N SER A 74 31.19 -38.10 8.31
CA SER A 74 31.42 -39.45 8.86
C SER A 74 30.16 -40.18 9.31
N ASP A 75 29.08 -39.47 9.64
CA ASP A 75 27.84 -40.05 10.18
C ASP A 75 26.65 -39.75 9.26
N GLU A 76 26.21 -40.79 8.56
CA GLU A 76 25.07 -40.71 7.63
C GLU A 76 23.76 -40.34 8.33
N SER A 77 23.51 -40.86 9.54
CA SER A 77 22.28 -40.55 10.29
C SER A 77 22.21 -39.08 10.68
N PHE A 78 23.36 -38.50 11.05
CA PHE A 78 23.50 -37.09 11.35
C PHE A 78 23.22 -36.25 10.10
N ARG A 79 23.82 -36.59 8.96
CA ARG A 79 23.59 -35.91 7.68
C ARG A 79 22.12 -35.92 7.27
N ILE A 80 21.47 -37.09 7.28
CA ILE A 80 20.05 -37.22 6.95
C ILE A 80 19.19 -36.37 7.88
N THR A 81 19.53 -36.33 9.17
CA THR A 81 18.82 -35.49 10.15
C THR A 81 18.96 -34.00 9.79
N TYR A 82 20.17 -33.55 9.46
CA TYR A 82 20.41 -32.17 9.03
C TYR A 82 19.63 -31.83 7.77
N ASP A 83 19.73 -32.65 6.72
CA ASP A 83 19.08 -32.40 5.44
C ASP A 83 17.55 -32.28 5.59
N ASN A 84 16.96 -33.12 6.44
CA ASN A 84 15.52 -33.05 6.74
C ASN A 84 15.14 -31.78 7.50
N LEU A 85 15.92 -31.37 8.50
CA LEU A 85 15.69 -30.13 9.24
C LEU A 85 15.85 -28.91 8.32
N PHE A 86 16.88 -28.92 7.48
CA PHE A 86 17.15 -27.88 6.50
C PHE A 86 16.02 -27.74 5.49
N ALA A 87 15.57 -28.84 4.88
CA ALA A 87 14.47 -28.84 3.91
C ALA A 87 13.16 -28.29 4.50
N ARG A 88 12.88 -28.60 5.76
CA ARG A 88 11.71 -28.02 6.47
C ARG A 88 11.85 -26.51 6.65
N LEU A 89 13.04 -26.02 7.00
CA LEU A 89 13.29 -24.59 7.09
C LEU A 89 13.17 -23.90 5.73
N GLU A 90 13.75 -24.47 4.67
CA GLU A 90 13.64 -23.94 3.30
C GLU A 90 12.17 -23.81 2.87
N SER A 91 11.37 -24.85 3.12
CA SER A 91 9.94 -24.86 2.81
C SER A 91 9.20 -23.76 3.58
N PHE A 92 9.51 -23.61 4.88
CA PHE A 92 8.93 -22.55 5.71
C PHE A 92 9.27 -21.16 5.15
N PHE A 93 10.53 -20.86 4.85
CA PHE A 93 10.91 -19.55 4.32
C PHE A 93 10.30 -19.28 2.93
N SER A 94 10.23 -20.30 2.08
CA SER A 94 9.61 -20.18 0.75
C SER A 94 8.13 -19.79 0.85
N SER A 95 7.38 -20.43 1.74
CA SER A 95 5.96 -20.11 1.96
C SER A 95 5.75 -18.70 2.54
N VAL A 96 6.60 -18.27 3.48
CA VAL A 96 6.55 -16.91 4.04
C VAL A 96 6.83 -15.85 2.98
N ILE A 97 7.78 -16.10 2.09
CA ILE A 97 8.08 -15.20 0.97
C ILE A 97 6.86 -15.08 0.06
N GLU A 98 6.24 -16.20 -0.30
CA GLU A 98 5.04 -16.23 -1.15
C GLU A 98 3.88 -15.41 -0.55
N ILE A 99 3.59 -15.59 0.74
CA ILE A 99 2.55 -14.82 1.45
C ILE A 99 2.85 -13.31 1.38
N LYS A 100 4.08 -12.88 1.69
CA LYS A 100 4.47 -11.46 1.62
C LYS A 100 4.38 -10.88 0.22
N VAL A 101 4.59 -11.68 -0.82
CA VAL A 101 4.43 -11.25 -2.22
C VAL A 101 2.96 -11.01 -2.53
N ILE A 102 2.07 -11.91 -2.10
CA ILE A 102 0.61 -11.78 -2.27
C ILE A 102 0.11 -10.52 -1.54
N GLU A 103 0.44 -10.37 -0.26
CA GLU A 103 0.03 -9.20 0.54
C GLU A 103 0.49 -7.87 -0.09
N ARG A 104 1.73 -7.81 -0.60
CA ARG A 104 2.23 -6.62 -1.31
C ARG A 104 1.43 -6.32 -2.58
N LYS A 105 1.02 -7.35 -3.31
CA LYS A 105 0.25 -7.19 -4.54
C LYS A 105 -1.16 -6.67 -4.23
N GLU A 106 -1.85 -7.26 -3.27
CA GLU A 106 -3.17 -6.81 -2.83
C GLU A 106 -3.15 -5.35 -2.34
N LEU A 107 -2.12 -4.99 -1.56
CA LEU A 107 -1.93 -3.62 -1.10
C LEU A 107 -1.69 -2.64 -2.26
N GLN A 108 -0.93 -3.06 -3.28
CA GLN A 108 -0.65 -2.26 -4.46
C GLN A 108 -1.89 -2.06 -5.32
N ASP A 109 -2.70 -3.10 -5.49
CA ASP A 109 -3.96 -3.04 -6.23
C ASP A 109 -4.95 -2.08 -5.52
N LEU A 110 -5.04 -2.17 -4.19
CA LEU A 110 -5.89 -1.29 -3.38
C LEU A 110 -5.41 0.18 -3.44
N LYS A 111 -4.09 0.41 -3.37
CA LYS A 111 -3.50 1.74 -3.51
C LYS A 111 -3.81 2.35 -4.88
N THR A 112 -3.73 1.55 -5.94
CA THR A 112 -4.05 1.96 -7.30
C THR A 112 -5.51 2.38 -7.39
N TYR A 113 -6.43 1.56 -6.90
CA TYR A 113 -7.87 1.84 -6.86
C TYR A 113 -8.20 3.19 -6.20
N TYR A 114 -7.65 3.46 -5.01
CA TYR A 114 -7.92 4.71 -4.31
C TYR A 114 -7.26 5.92 -4.99
N THR A 115 -6.08 5.73 -5.60
CA THR A 115 -5.41 6.80 -6.36
C THR A 115 -6.26 7.25 -7.55
N ASP A 116 -6.82 6.29 -8.30
CA ASP A 116 -7.72 6.58 -9.42
C ASP A 116 -8.99 7.28 -8.95
N LYS A 117 -9.57 6.82 -7.83
CA LYS A 117 -10.76 7.45 -7.25
C LYS A 117 -10.51 8.90 -6.82
N ILE A 118 -9.36 9.18 -6.19
CA ILE A 118 -8.95 10.54 -5.82
C ILE A 118 -8.83 11.42 -7.07
N LYS A 119 -8.22 10.90 -8.14
CA LYS A 119 -8.07 11.63 -9.40
C LYS A 119 -9.41 12.00 -10.02
N ILE A 120 -10.36 11.06 -10.03
CA ILE A 120 -11.74 11.32 -10.52
C ILE A 120 -12.41 12.41 -9.67
N MET A 121 -12.29 12.34 -8.35
CA MET A 121 -12.87 13.35 -7.46
C MET A 121 -12.25 14.74 -7.66
N GLN A 122 -10.93 14.82 -7.85
CA GLN A 122 -10.23 16.08 -8.14
C GLN A 122 -10.70 16.71 -9.44
N ASN A 123 -10.85 15.91 -10.50
CA ASN A 123 -11.40 16.40 -11.77
C ASN A 123 -12.82 16.97 -11.58
N ARG A 124 -13.66 16.28 -10.80
CA ARG A 124 -15.02 16.74 -10.53
C ARG A 124 -15.06 18.04 -9.73
N ILE A 125 -14.15 18.20 -8.75
CA ILE A 125 -14.00 19.46 -8.01
C ILE A 125 -13.66 20.59 -8.97
N ASN A 126 -12.68 20.40 -9.85
CA ASN A 126 -12.27 21.41 -10.83
C ASN A 126 -13.44 21.81 -11.78
N GLU A 127 -14.22 20.84 -12.26
CA GLU A 127 -15.41 21.11 -13.07
C GLU A 127 -16.44 21.99 -12.34
N LEU A 128 -16.71 21.67 -11.06
CA LEU A 128 -17.65 22.41 -10.24
C LEU A 128 -17.16 23.82 -9.93
N GLU A 129 -15.86 24.00 -9.69
CA GLU A 129 -15.25 25.32 -9.49
C GLU A 129 -15.35 26.19 -10.74
N ASN A 130 -15.08 25.63 -11.92
CA ASN A 130 -15.24 26.33 -13.20
C ASN A 130 -16.71 26.73 -13.44
N ALA A 131 -17.66 25.84 -13.17
CA ALA A 131 -19.09 26.14 -13.29
C ALA A 131 -19.52 27.28 -12.33
N LYS A 132 -19.01 27.27 -11.10
CA LYS A 132 -19.25 28.32 -10.10
C LYS A 132 -18.67 29.66 -10.54
N HIS A 133 -17.47 29.68 -11.11
CA HIS A 133 -16.86 30.91 -11.64
C HIS A 133 -17.70 31.54 -12.76
N ASN A 134 -18.20 30.72 -13.69
CA ASN A 134 -19.07 31.17 -14.79
C ASN A 134 -20.45 31.69 -14.32
N GLN A 135 -20.98 31.20 -13.20
CA GLN A 135 -22.21 31.75 -12.63
C GLN A 135 -21.98 33.03 -11.82
N LYS A 136 -20.83 33.19 -11.17
CA LYS A 136 -20.56 34.32 -10.28
C LYS A 136 -20.51 35.66 -11.03
N SER A 137 -19.98 35.68 -12.26
CA SER A 137 -20.00 36.88 -13.12
C SER A 137 -21.42 37.33 -13.46
N ASN A 138 -22.36 36.40 -13.68
CA ASN A 138 -23.77 36.73 -13.95
C ASN A 138 -24.53 37.15 -12.67
N ILE A 139 -24.23 36.55 -11.52
CA ILE A 139 -24.95 36.83 -10.26
C ILE A 139 -24.54 38.18 -9.66
N ASP A 140 -23.28 38.59 -9.85
CA ASP A 140 -22.78 39.86 -9.30
C ASP A 140 -23.55 41.07 -9.82
N ASP A 141 -23.97 41.07 -11.09
CA ASP A 141 -24.81 42.12 -11.68
C ASP A 141 -26.23 42.15 -11.09
N PHE A 142 -26.72 41.02 -10.58
CA PHE A 142 -28.04 40.91 -9.95
C PHE A 142 -28.00 40.97 -8.42
N LYS A 143 -26.81 41.10 -7.80
CA LYS A 143 -26.68 41.28 -6.34
C LYS A 143 -27.58 42.38 -5.76
N PRO A 144 -27.74 43.55 -6.41
CA PRO A 144 -28.63 44.59 -5.91
C PRO A 144 -30.10 44.16 -5.79
N LEU A 145 -30.55 43.15 -6.55
CA LEU A 145 -31.92 42.65 -6.46
C LEU A 145 -32.19 41.93 -5.12
N PHE A 146 -31.16 41.38 -4.47
CA PHE A 146 -31.29 40.75 -3.15
C PHE A 146 -31.36 41.76 -2.00
N LEU A 147 -31.11 43.05 -2.27
CA LEU A 147 -31.23 44.13 -1.28
C LEU A 147 -32.64 44.73 -1.21
N LEU A 148 -33.50 44.38 -2.16
CA LEU A 148 -34.88 44.87 -2.22
C LEU A 148 -35.76 44.09 -1.24
N ASN A 149 -36.71 44.79 -0.60
CA ASN A 149 -37.74 44.14 0.20
C ASN A 149 -38.83 43.53 -0.71
N ASP A 150 -39.67 42.66 -0.15
CA ASP A 150 -40.70 41.95 -0.91
C ASP A 150 -41.70 42.88 -1.61
N SER A 151 -41.98 44.06 -1.04
CA SER A 151 -42.89 45.04 -1.63
C SER A 151 -42.29 45.66 -2.89
N ASP A 152 -41.02 46.04 -2.84
CA ASP A 152 -40.27 46.61 -3.97
C ASP A 152 -40.08 45.56 -5.09
N ILE A 153 -39.80 44.30 -4.72
CA ILE A 153 -39.71 43.19 -5.67
C ILE A 153 -41.04 42.97 -6.39
N LEU A 154 -42.15 42.99 -5.65
CA LEU A 154 -43.48 42.82 -6.24
C LEU A 154 -43.82 43.98 -7.18
N GLN A 155 -43.56 45.22 -6.77
CA GLN A 155 -43.77 46.40 -7.61
C GLN A 155 -42.95 46.31 -8.91
N PHE A 156 -41.67 45.94 -8.82
CA PHE A 156 -40.81 45.77 -9.99
C PHE A 156 -41.33 44.67 -10.93
N LYS A 157 -41.75 43.54 -10.36
CA LYS A 157 -42.30 42.41 -11.13
C LYS A 157 -43.53 42.83 -11.93
N GLU A 158 -44.46 43.55 -11.31
CA GLU A 158 -45.70 43.98 -11.95
C GLU A 158 -45.49 45.10 -12.97
N THR A 159 -44.66 46.09 -12.65
CA THR A 159 -44.59 47.35 -13.41
C THR A 159 -43.47 47.40 -14.44
N ARG A 160 -42.46 46.52 -14.35
CA ARG A 160 -41.30 46.52 -15.25
C ARG A 160 -41.10 45.16 -15.91
N LEU A 161 -41.00 44.09 -15.12
CA LEU A 161 -40.67 42.77 -15.65
C LEU A 161 -41.78 42.19 -16.54
N LYS A 162 -43.03 42.16 -16.06
CA LYS A 162 -44.18 41.66 -16.84
C LYS A 162 -44.38 42.42 -18.16
N PRO A 163 -44.41 43.77 -18.18
CA PRO A 163 -44.49 44.53 -19.42
C PRO A 163 -43.34 44.23 -20.40
N TYR A 164 -42.10 44.16 -19.91
CA TYR A 164 -40.94 43.86 -20.74
C TYR A 164 -41.04 42.48 -21.40
N LEU A 165 -41.42 41.45 -20.65
CA LEU A 165 -41.63 40.10 -21.19
C LEU A 165 -42.75 40.07 -22.24
N LYS A 166 -43.83 40.83 -22.02
CA LYS A 166 -44.92 40.95 -23.00
C LYS A 166 -44.44 41.63 -24.28
N MET A 167 -43.69 42.72 -24.16
CA MET A 167 -43.07 43.42 -25.30
C MET A 167 -42.18 42.49 -26.13
N ILE A 168 -41.30 41.70 -25.48
CA ILE A 168 -40.44 40.72 -26.16
C ILE A 168 -41.27 39.70 -26.94
N LYS A 169 -42.31 39.13 -26.31
CA LYS A 169 -43.19 38.14 -26.97
C LYS A 169 -43.88 38.71 -28.20
N THR A 170 -44.25 39.99 -28.17
CA THR A 170 -44.91 40.68 -29.29
C THR A 170 -43.93 41.29 -30.31
N ARG A 171 -42.62 41.25 -30.04
CA ARG A 171 -41.61 41.92 -30.87
C ARG A 171 -41.48 41.20 -32.22
N LYS A 172 -41.94 41.84 -33.29
CA LYS A 172 -41.62 41.41 -34.66
C LYS A 172 -40.13 41.65 -34.91
N LYS A 173 -39.39 40.59 -35.23
CA LYS A 173 -37.98 40.72 -35.62
C LYS A 173 -37.90 41.43 -36.98
N PRO A 174 -37.03 42.44 -37.16
CA PRO A 174 -36.87 43.10 -38.44
C PRO A 174 -36.45 42.08 -39.51
N LYS A 175 -37.00 42.21 -40.72
CA LYS A 175 -36.61 41.37 -41.86
C LYS A 175 -35.14 41.64 -42.17
N VAL A 176 -34.33 40.58 -42.21
CA VAL A 176 -32.93 40.67 -42.65
C VAL A 176 -32.92 40.77 -44.16
N ILE A 177 -32.57 41.95 -44.69
CA ILE A 177 -32.46 42.18 -46.14
C ILE A 177 -31.15 41.54 -46.60
N LYS A 178 -31.23 40.45 -47.37
CA LYS A 178 -30.03 39.72 -47.81
C LYS A 178 -29.30 40.38 -48.99
N ASN A 179 -30.00 41.09 -49.86
CA ASN A 179 -29.44 41.85 -50.98
C ASN A 179 -30.30 43.08 -51.26
N VAL A 180 -29.65 44.22 -51.50
CA VAL A 180 -30.31 45.46 -51.95
C VAL A 180 -30.02 45.58 -53.44
N SER A 181 -30.99 45.22 -54.29
CA SER A 181 -30.88 45.46 -55.73
C SER A 181 -31.19 46.93 -56.01
N GLY A 182 -30.14 47.75 -56.17
CA GLY A 182 -30.26 49.11 -56.67
C GLY A 182 -30.70 49.13 -58.14
N ALA A 183 -31.41 50.18 -58.56
CA ALA A 183 -31.72 50.39 -59.96
C ALA A 183 -30.45 50.83 -60.71
N TYR A 184 -30.12 50.16 -61.81
CA TYR A 184 -29.07 50.63 -62.71
C TYR A 184 -29.59 51.86 -63.47
N LEU A 185 -28.94 53.00 -63.29
CA LEU A 185 -29.15 54.18 -64.14
C LEU A 185 -28.63 53.82 -65.55
N ARG A 186 -29.53 53.87 -66.54
CA ARG A 186 -29.19 53.71 -67.96
C ARG A 186 -28.73 55.03 -68.54
#